data_AF-A0A4Q2UD74-F1
#
_entry.id   AF-A0A4Q2UD74-F1
#
_cell.length_a   1.000
_cell.length_b   1.000
_cell.length_c   1.000
_cell.angle_alpha   90.00
_cell.angle_beta   90.00
_cell.angle_gamma   90.00
#
_symmetry.space_group_name_H-M   'P 1'
#
loop_
_entity.id
_entity.type
_entity.pdbx_description
1 polymer ?
#
loop_
_entity_poly.entity_id
_entity_poly.type
_entity_poly.pdbx_seq_one_letter_code
_entity_poly.pdbx_strand_id
1 'polypeptide(L)'
;MAGRREKKNTIQGKWLKEALAAQEMTVYRLAKELGYSREKFYRHIGNKTYLSSESLAEIATKFPTMNMRYVLTGEGKPIIS
;
A
#
# COMPACT_ATOMS: atom_id res chain seq x y z
N MET A 1 -27.65 19.52 15.01
CA MET A 1 -27.10 18.54 14.05
C MET A 1 -25.58 18.69 14.04
N ALA A 2 -24.88 17.86 14.80
CA ALA A 2 -23.41 17.94 14.88
C ALA A 2 -22.84 17.40 13.57
N GLY A 3 -22.19 18.29 12.80
CA GLY A 3 -21.50 17.93 11.57
C GLY A 3 -20.52 16.80 11.83
N ARG A 4 -20.76 15.64 11.20
CA ARG A 4 -19.74 14.61 11.03
C ARG A 4 -18.58 15.28 10.31
N ARG A 5 -17.55 15.71 11.04
CA ARG A 5 -16.23 15.93 10.46
C ARG A 5 -15.86 14.61 9.81
N GLU A 6 -15.93 14.55 8.49
CA GLU A 6 -15.29 13.47 7.74
C GLU A 6 -13.86 13.38 8.28
N LYS A 7 -13.56 12.29 9.00
CA LYS A 7 -12.18 12.01 9.39
C LYS A 7 -11.42 12.03 8.07
N LYS A 8 -10.52 12.99 7.87
CA LYS A 8 -9.57 12.95 6.76
C LYS A 8 -8.95 11.57 6.82
N ASN A 9 -9.33 10.69 5.89
CA ASN A 9 -8.68 9.40 5.75
C ASN A 9 -7.21 9.73 5.61
N THR A 10 -6.45 9.42 6.66
CA THR A 10 -5.05 9.77 6.69
C THR A 10 -4.37 8.72 5.85
N ILE A 11 -3.53 9.11 4.88
CA ILE A 11 -2.73 8.14 4.13
C ILE A 11 -1.93 7.34 5.15
N GLN A 12 -1.99 6.01 5.07
CA GLN A 12 -1.25 5.08 5.94
C GLN A 12 -0.39 4.16 5.09
N GLY A 13 0.58 4.73 4.37
CA GLY A 13 1.50 3.95 3.53
C GLY A 13 2.45 3.04 4.30
N LYS A 14 2.46 3.11 5.64
CA LYS A 14 3.19 2.18 6.51
C LYS A 14 2.76 0.72 6.28
N TRP A 15 1.48 0.47 5.97
CA TRP A 15 0.98 -0.89 5.79
C TRP A 15 1.53 -1.53 4.52
N LEU A 16 1.71 -0.76 3.45
CA LEU A 16 2.43 -1.25 2.26
C LEU A 16 3.88 -1.61 2.61
N LYS A 17 4.56 -0.78 3.42
CA LYS A 17 5.94 -1.06 3.85
C LYS A 17 6.02 -2.35 4.68
N GLU A 18 5.10 -2.54 5.63
CA GLU A 18 5.01 -3.73 6.47
C GLU A 18 4.69 -4.98 5.63
N ALA A 19 3.78 -4.87 4.66
CA ALA A 19 3.43 -5.96 3.75
C ALA A 19 4.59 -6.38 2.82
N LEU A 20 5.40 -5.43 2.37
CA LEU A 20 6.62 -5.72 1.61
C LEU A 20 7.68 -6.40 2.48
N ALA A 21 7.91 -5.89 3.70
CA ALA A 21 8.89 -6.46 4.62
C ALA A 21 8.56 -7.90 5.01
N ALA A 22 7.27 -8.21 5.22
CA ALA A 22 6.81 -9.56 5.54
C ALA A 22 7.12 -10.56 4.41
N GLN A 23 7.17 -10.10 3.16
CA GLN A 23 7.51 -10.91 1.98
C GLN A 23 8.99 -10.80 1.58
N GLU A 24 9.84 -10.25 2.46
CA GLU A 24 11.26 -9.98 2.20
C GLU A 24 11.51 -9.18 0.90
N MET A 25 10.56 -8.30 0.57
CA MET A 25 10.58 -7.48 -0.62
C MET A 25 10.97 -6.04 -0.32
N THR A 26 11.67 -5.42 -1.27
CA THR A 26 12.02 -4.00 -1.21
C THR A 26 11.08 -3.17 -2.08
N VAL A 27 10.95 -1.87 -1.73
CA VAL A 27 10.24 -0.88 -2.57
C VAL A 27 10.85 -0.80 -3.97
N TYR A 28 12.17 -0.96 -4.07
CA TYR A 28 12.88 -1.00 -5.36
C TYR A 28 12.36 -2.15 -6.24
N ARG A 29 12.28 -3.36 -5.67
CA ARG A 29 11.82 -4.55 -6.39
C ARG A 29 10.37 -4.43 -6.81
N LEU A 30 9.49 -3.97 -5.90
CA LEU A 30 8.10 -3.67 -6.21
C LEU A 30 7.97 -2.73 -7.41
N ALA A 31 8.68 -1.60 -7.37
CA ALA A 31 8.62 -0.60 -8.43
C ALA A 31 9.12 -1.13 -9.78
N LYS A 32 10.21 -1.92 -9.75
CA LYS A 32 10.77 -2.54 -10.95
C LYS A 32 9.81 -3.55 -11.59
N GLU A 33 9.18 -4.41 -10.79
CA GLU A 33 8.25 -5.42 -11.29
C GLU A 33 6.94 -4.83 -11.83
N LEU A 34 6.53 -3.67 -11.32
CA LEU A 34 5.36 -2.92 -11.79
C LEU A 34 5.68 -1.89 -12.89
N GLY A 35 6.95 -1.63 -13.21
CA GLY A 35 7.32 -0.61 -14.21
C GLY A 35 7.05 0.83 -13.77
N TYR A 36 7.03 1.09 -12.45
CA TYR A 36 6.76 2.42 -11.89
C TYR A 36 8.02 3.07 -11.30
N SER A 37 7.98 4.40 -11.11
CA SER A 37 9.00 5.10 -10.34
C SER A 37 8.96 4.69 -8.87
N ARG A 38 10.14 4.43 -8.28
CA ARG A 38 10.30 4.17 -6.83
C ARG A 38 9.77 5.32 -5.98
N GLU A 39 9.89 6.55 -6.48
CA GLU A 39 9.45 7.75 -5.77
C GLU A 39 7.94 7.69 -5.46
N LYS A 40 7.14 7.13 -6.37
CA LYS A 40 5.69 6.94 -6.19
C LYS A 40 5.38 6.19 -4.89
N PHE A 41 6.09 5.08 -4.66
CA PHE A 41 5.90 4.26 -3.47
C PHE A 41 6.51 4.89 -2.23
N TYR A 42 7.68 5.52 -2.33
CA TYR A 42 8.26 6.22 -1.18
C TYR A 42 7.42 7.40 -0.71
N ARG A 43 6.81 8.17 -1.63
CA ARG A 43 5.85 9.23 -1.29
C ARG A 43 4.61 8.66 -0.65
N HIS A 44 4.12 7.51 -1.11
CA HIS A 44 3.01 6.82 -0.46
C HIS A 44 3.36 6.37 0.97
N ILE A 45 4.49 5.67 1.14
CA ILE A 45 5.00 5.20 2.44
C ILE A 45 5.25 6.37 3.40
N GLY A 46 5.73 7.50 2.88
CA GLY A 46 5.90 8.75 3.64
C GLY A 46 4.60 9.54 3.86
N ASN A 47 3.44 8.94 3.59
CA ASN A 47 2.10 9.53 3.72
C ASN A 47 1.91 10.85 2.94
N LYS A 48 2.65 11.03 1.83
CA LYS A 48 2.59 12.24 0.99
C LYS A 48 1.57 12.12 -0.14
N THR A 49 1.36 10.92 -0.68
CA THR A 49 0.47 10.69 -1.83
C THR A 49 -0.29 9.37 -1.70
N TYR A 50 -1.48 9.29 -2.28
CA TYR A 50 -2.18 8.03 -2.46
C TYR A 50 -1.60 7.25 -3.63
N LEU A 51 -1.75 5.93 -3.61
CA LEU A 51 -1.62 5.12 -4.82
C LEU A 51 -2.95 5.16 -5.58
N SER A 52 -2.89 5.18 -6.91
CA SER A 52 -4.08 5.05 -7.74
C SER A 52 -4.68 3.66 -7.60
N SER A 53 -5.99 3.53 -7.84
CA SER A 53 -6.67 2.23 -7.88
C SER A 53 -6.03 1.26 -8.88
N GLU A 54 -5.55 1.77 -10.01
CA GLU A 54 -4.81 1.00 -11.01
C GLU A 54 -3.53 0.38 -10.42
N SER A 55 -2.72 1.17 -9.71
CA SER A 55 -1.51 0.64 -9.09
C SER A 55 -1.80 -0.33 -7.95
N LEU A 56 -2.88 -0.12 -7.21
CA LEU A 56 -3.33 -1.07 -6.18
C LEU A 56 -3.80 -2.39 -6.81
N ALA A 57 -4.54 -2.33 -7.92
CA ALA A 57 -4.97 -3.51 -8.66
C ALA A 57 -3.81 -4.28 -9.27
N GLU A 58 -2.81 -3.58 -9.81
CA GLU A 58 -1.59 -4.21 -10.31
C GLU A 58 -0.79 -4.89 -9.19
N ILE A 59 -0.68 -4.25 -8.01
CA ILE A 59 -0.05 -4.89 -6.84
C ILE A 59 -0.81 -6.18 -6.49
N ALA A 60 -2.14 -6.12 -6.40
CA ALA A 60 -2.97 -7.28 -6.09
C ALA A 60 -2.78 -8.43 -7.09
N THR A 61 -2.56 -8.09 -8.37
CA THR A 61 -2.43 -9.07 -9.45
C THR A 61 -1.04 -9.70 -9.50
N LYS A 62 0.02 -8.90 -9.33
CA LYS A 62 1.42 -9.40 -9.40
C LYS A 62 1.93 -9.98 -8.09
N PHE A 63 1.35 -9.57 -6.97
CA PHE A 63 1.73 -10.02 -5.63
C PHE A 63 0.53 -10.65 -4.92
N PRO A 64 0.03 -11.81 -5.40
CA PRO A 64 -1.19 -12.43 -4.86
C PRO A 64 -1.04 -12.88 -3.40
N THR A 65 0.19 -13.08 -2.92
CA THR A 65 0.50 -13.36 -1.51
C THR A 65 0.37 -12.12 -0.63
N MET A 66 0.36 -10.92 -1.19
CA MET A 66 0.17 -9.68 -0.44
C MET A 66 -1.29 -9.49 -0.04
N ASN A 67 -1.55 -9.30 1.25
CA ASN A 67 -2.92 -9.04 1.71
C ASN A 67 -3.32 -7.59 1.44
N MET A 68 -4.08 -7.36 0.37
CA MET A 68 -4.53 -6.02 0.00
C MET A 68 -5.50 -5.40 0.99
N ARG A 69 -6.27 -6.20 1.74
CA ARG A 69 -7.09 -5.66 2.85
C ARG A 69 -6.18 -5.02 3.89
N TYR A 70 -5.11 -5.70 4.27
CA TYR A 70 -4.12 -5.15 5.19
C TYR A 70 -3.43 -3.90 4.62
N VAL A 71 -3.03 -3.89 3.35
CA VAL A 71 -2.43 -2.69 2.71
C VAL A 71 -3.37 -1.48 2.75
N LEU A 72 -4.68 -1.70 2.63
CA LEU A 72 -5.69 -0.63 2.56
C LEU A 72 -6.21 -0.20 3.94
N THR A 73 -6.27 -1.09 4.92
CA THR A 73 -6.94 -0.84 6.21
C THR A 73 -6.09 -1.15 7.45
N GLY A 74 -4.95 -1.84 7.28
CA GLY A 74 -4.13 -2.33 8.38
C GLY A 74 -4.72 -3.54 9.11
N GLU A 75 -5.85 -4.08 8.64
CA GLU A 75 -6.54 -5.19 9.29
C GLU A 75 -6.05 -6.54 8.78
N GLY A 76 -5.83 -7.48 9.71
CA GLY A 76 -5.39 -8.83 9.41
C GLY A 76 -3.87 -8.98 9.34
N LYS A 77 -3.39 -10.02 8.64
CA LYS A 77 -1.96 -10.28 8.44
C LYS A 77 -1.48 -9.64 7.14
N PRO A 78 -0.21 -9.19 7.06
CA PRO A 78 0.37 -8.59 5.85
C PRO A 78 0.45 -9.53 4.63
N ILE A 79 0.46 -10.84 4.89
CA ILE A 79 0.55 -11.90 3.88
C ILE A 79 -0.67 -12.80 4.00
N ILE A 80 -1.15 -13.29 2.87
CA ILE A 80 -2.13 -14.37 2.78
C ILE A 80 -1.31 -15.67 2.77
N SER A 81 -1.24 -16.34 3.92
CA SER A 81 -0.58 -17.65 4.13
C SER A 81 -1.34 -18.79 3.48
#